data_AF-A0A966IZJ8-F1
#
_entry.id   AF-A0A966IZJ8-F1
#
_cell.length_a   1.000
_cell.length_b   1.000
_cell.length_c   1.000
_cell.angle_alpha   90.00
_cell.angle_beta   90.00
_cell.angle_gamma   90.00
#
_symmetry.space_group_name_H-M   'P 1'
#
loop_
_entity.id
_entity.type
_entity.pdbx_description
1 polymer ?
#
loop_
_entity_poly.entity_id
_entity_poly.type
_entity_poly.pdbx_seq_one_letter_code
_entity_poly.pdbx_strand_id
1 'polypeptide(L)'
;MLYFAYGSNLHLFQMKRRCKDSVFLKKIKLADFKLTFRSKYRAADIEPKKNSTVPGALFEISKSDEKKLDVYEDFPHLYTKHYFYYYGKKVMTYTMVNKTPFRYPTERYLNVVKRGYKDCGLDIKYLKRALITIK
;
A
#
# COMPACT_ATOMS: atom_id res chain seq x y z
N MET A 1 -0.69 8.10 14.63
CA MET A 1 -1.81 7.54 13.81
C MET A 1 -1.35 6.23 13.20
N LEU A 2 -2.23 5.24 13.05
CA LEU A 2 -1.90 3.98 12.38
C LEU A 2 -2.09 4.09 10.86
N TYR A 3 -1.07 3.68 10.12
CA TYR A 3 -1.04 3.68 8.66
C TYR A 3 -0.71 2.29 8.12
N PHE A 4 -1.47 1.83 7.13
CA PHE A 4 -1.25 0.57 6.44
C PHE A 4 -0.67 0.82 5.04
N ALA A 5 0.53 0.29 4.79
CA ALA A 5 1.16 0.33 3.48
C ALA A 5 1.06 -1.04 2.80
N TYR A 6 0.79 -1.04 1.49
CA TYR A 6 0.72 -2.25 0.66
C TYR A 6 1.52 -2.13 -0.66
N GLY A 7 2.06 -0.93 -0.96
CA GLY A 7 2.77 -0.61 -2.19
C GLY A 7 4.23 -0.21 -1.94
N SER A 8 4.70 0.86 -2.59
CA SER A 8 6.10 1.34 -2.49
C SER A 8 6.52 1.72 -1.08
N ASN A 9 5.58 2.17 -0.23
CA ASN A 9 5.83 2.51 1.17
C ASN A 9 6.17 1.29 2.06
N LEU A 10 6.10 0.07 1.52
CA LEU A 10 6.67 -1.11 2.16
C LEU A 10 8.21 -1.07 2.22
N HIS A 11 8.86 -0.34 1.30
CA HIS A 11 10.32 -0.21 1.33
C HIS A 11 10.74 0.70 2.48
N LEU A 12 11.24 0.09 3.57
CA LEU A 12 11.47 0.77 4.85
C LEU A 12 12.41 1.97 4.75
N PHE A 13 13.46 1.88 3.94
CA PHE A 13 14.38 3.01 3.72
C PHE A 13 13.68 4.21 3.04
N GLN A 14 12.88 3.97 2.01
CA GLN A 14 12.12 5.04 1.35
C GLN A 14 11.04 5.61 2.28
N MET A 15 10.36 4.73 3.02
CA MET A 15 9.38 5.13 4.01
C MET A 15 10.00 6.04 5.08
N LYS A 16 11.15 5.66 5.64
CA LYS A 16 11.84 6.46 6.67
C LYS A 16 12.38 7.79 6.14
N ARG A 17 12.83 7.84 4.88
CA ARG A 17 13.25 9.09 4.23
C ARG A 17 12.08 10.07 4.04
N ARG A 18 10.91 9.56 3.66
CA ARG A 18 9.70 10.38 3.47
C ARG A 18 9.08 10.78 4.81
N CYS A 19 8.94 9.80 5.70
CA CYS A 19 8.26 9.88 6.98
C CYS A 19 9.28 9.63 8.09
N LYS A 20 9.90 10.69 8.60
CA LYS A 20 11.04 10.59 9.54
C LYS A 20 10.60 10.01 10.89
N ASP A 21 9.37 10.28 11.29
CA ASP A 21 8.82 9.83 12.57
C ASP A 21 8.19 8.44 12.46
N SER A 22 8.15 7.86 11.25
CA SER A 22 7.52 6.56 11.03
C SER A 22 8.22 5.45 11.81
N VAL A 23 7.41 4.58 12.41
CA VAL A 23 7.83 3.38 13.13
C VAL A 23 7.11 2.18 12.52
N PHE A 24 7.88 1.21 12.02
CA PHE A 24 7.33 -0.07 11.59
C PHE A 24 6.91 -0.88 12.83
N LEU A 25 5.62 -1.24 12.91
CA LEU A 25 5.10 -2.00 14.05
C LEU A 25 5.12 -3.50 13.75
N LYS A 26 4.45 -3.91 12.68
CA LYS A 26 4.33 -5.32 12.26
C LYS A 26 3.71 -5.45 10.88
N LYS A 27 3.80 -6.63 10.28
CA LYS A 27 2.97 -7.02 9.14
C LYS A 27 1.56 -7.39 9.56
N ILE A 28 0.58 -6.99 8.77
CA ILE A 28 -0.84 -7.34 8.95
C ILE A 28 -1.46 -7.75 7.60
N LYS A 29 -2.69 -8.26 7.65
CA LYS A 29 -3.47 -8.63 6.47
C LYS A 29 -4.77 -7.83 6.46
N LEU A 30 -5.07 -7.18 5.35
CA LEU A 30 -6.35 -6.53 5.10
C LEU A 30 -7.28 -7.53 4.41
N ALA A 31 -8.37 -7.92 5.07
CA ALA A 31 -9.37 -8.84 4.54
C ALA A 31 -10.31 -8.15 3.53
N ASP A 32 -10.87 -8.91 2.60
CA ASP A 32 -11.83 -8.49 1.57
C ASP A 32 -11.32 -7.44 0.59
N PHE A 33 -10.00 -7.41 0.36
CA PHE A 33 -9.36 -6.60 -0.67
C PHE A 33 -8.44 -7.46 -1.55
N LYS A 34 -8.19 -6.99 -2.77
CA LYS A 34 -7.10 -7.46 -3.64
C LYS A 34 -6.13 -6.33 -3.97
N LEU A 35 -4.87 -6.70 -4.13
CA LEU A 35 -3.83 -5.84 -4.69
C LEU A 35 -3.97 -5.85 -6.22
N THR A 36 -3.82 -4.68 -6.83
CA THR A 36 -3.80 -4.49 -8.28
C THR A 36 -2.83 -3.36 -8.64
N PHE A 37 -2.61 -3.14 -9.93
CA PHE A 37 -1.77 -2.07 -10.45
C PHE A 37 -2.54 -1.33 -11.53
N ARG A 38 -2.59 0.00 -11.47
CA ARG A 38 -3.41 0.78 -12.41
C ARG A 38 -2.89 2.21 -12.59
N SER A 39 -3.69 3.06 -13.27
CA SER A 39 -3.43 4.47 -13.58
C SER A 39 -2.31 4.73 -14.60
N LYS A 40 -2.11 6.00 -14.96
CA LYS A 40 -0.98 6.43 -15.80
C LYS A 40 0.39 6.09 -15.18
N TYR A 41 0.47 6.05 -13.86
CA TYR A 41 1.70 5.77 -13.10
C TYR A 41 1.99 4.28 -12.94
N ARG A 42 1.04 3.38 -13.31
CA ARG A 42 1.18 1.92 -13.17
C ARG A 42 1.52 1.51 -11.73
N ALA A 43 0.95 2.22 -10.76
CA ALA A 43 1.23 2.10 -9.33
C ALA A 43 0.23 1.14 -8.64
N ALA A 44 0.62 0.66 -7.45
CA ALA A 44 -0.18 -0.27 -6.66
C ALA A 44 -1.46 0.37 -6.13
N ASP A 45 -2.59 -0.30 -6.24
CA ASP A 45 -3.86 0.08 -5.62
C ASP A 45 -4.48 -1.15 -4.93
N ILE A 46 -5.43 -0.91 -4.04
CA ILE A 46 -6.31 -1.95 -3.50
C ILE A 46 -7.76 -1.67 -3.86
N GLU A 47 -8.50 -2.73 -4.11
CA GLU A 47 -9.94 -2.66 -4.37
C GLU A 47 -10.67 -3.80 -3.67
N PRO A 48 -11.96 -3.62 -3.32
CA PRO A 48 -12.75 -4.64 -2.65
C PRO A 48 -12.79 -5.94 -3.47
N LYS A 49 -12.57 -7.06 -2.78
CA LYS A 49 -12.76 -8.41 -3.31
C LYS A 49 -13.00 -9.37 -2.15
N LYS A 50 -14.22 -9.88 -2.04
CA LYS A 50 -14.60 -10.88 -1.02
C LYS A 50 -13.67 -12.09 -1.06
N ASN A 51 -13.37 -12.65 0.11
CA ASN A 51 -12.52 -13.85 0.26
C ASN A 51 -11.09 -13.67 -0.28
N SER A 52 -10.62 -12.43 -0.34
CA SER A 52 -9.25 -12.07 -0.71
C SER A 52 -8.57 -11.34 0.44
N THR A 53 -7.24 -11.29 0.42
CA THR A 53 -6.50 -10.52 1.40
C THR A 53 -5.27 -9.85 0.80
N VAL A 54 -4.94 -8.68 1.32
CA VAL A 54 -3.72 -7.94 0.96
C VAL A 54 -2.79 -7.94 2.18
N PRO A 55 -1.60 -8.56 2.10
CA PRO A 55 -0.59 -8.39 3.12
C PRO A 55 0.01 -6.98 3.00
N GLY A 56 0.34 -6.39 4.14
CA GLY A 56 1.01 -5.10 4.18
C GLY A 56 1.67 -4.84 5.53
N ALA A 57 2.22 -3.65 5.67
CA ALA A 57 2.92 -3.21 6.87
C ALA A 57 2.07 -2.19 7.62
N LEU A 58 1.97 -2.37 8.94
CA LEU A 58 1.37 -1.41 9.85
C LEU A 58 2.47 -0.52 10.43
N PHE A 59 2.30 0.78 10.25
CA PHE A 59 3.18 1.81 10.77
C PHE A 59 2.43 2.68 11.78
N GLU A 60 3.18 3.20 12.73
CA GLU A 60 2.80 4.42 13.43
C GLU A 60 3.44 5.62 12.74
N ILE A 61 2.65 6.66 12.47
CA ILE A 61 3.08 7.90 11.84
C ILE A 61 2.57 9.13 12.60
N SER A 62 3.34 10.22 12.56
CA SER A 62 2.95 11.53 13.09
C SER A 62 1.99 12.26 12.15
N LYS A 63 1.35 13.34 12.63
CA LYS A 63 0.54 14.23 11.76
C LYS A 63 1.39 14.91 10.68
N SER A 64 2.67 15.14 10.93
CA SER A 64 3.61 15.70 9.95
C SER A 64 3.90 14.70 8.84
N ASP A 65 4.11 13.44 9.21
CA ASP A 65 4.31 12.36 8.25
C ASP A 65 3.06 12.09 7.40
N GLU A 66 1.85 12.19 7.97
CA GLU A 66 0.60 12.14 7.21
C GLU A 66 0.56 13.22 6.11
N LYS A 67 0.88 14.48 6.44
CA LYS A 67 0.91 15.56 5.44
C LYS A 67 1.90 15.29 4.30
N LYS A 68 3.06 14.69 4.60
CA LYS A 68 4.04 14.31 3.58
C LYS A 68 3.54 13.15 2.71
N LEU A 69 2.81 12.21 3.29
CA LEU A 69 2.14 11.15 2.54
C LEU A 69 1.04 11.72 1.66
N ASP A 70 0.23 12.66 2.15
CA ASP A 70 -0.82 13.31 1.35
C ASP A 70 -0.25 13.96 0.08
N VAL A 71 0.89 14.66 0.20
CA VAL A 71 1.60 15.21 -0.97
C VAL A 71 2.14 14.10 -1.88
N TYR A 72 2.73 13.04 -1.31
CA TYR A 72 3.34 11.95 -2.08
C TYR A 72 2.31 11.11 -2.85
N GLU A 73 1.15 10.86 -2.25
CA GLU A 73 0.06 10.08 -2.84
C GLU A 73 -0.87 10.93 -3.72
N ASP A 74 -0.55 12.23 -3.92
CA ASP A 74 -1.36 13.19 -4.68
C ASP A 74 -2.83 13.18 -4.19
N PHE A 75 -3.00 13.28 -2.87
CA PHE A 75 -4.29 13.35 -2.21
C PHE A 75 -4.92 14.74 -2.38
N PRO A 76 -6.22 14.87 -2.70
CA PRO A 76 -7.20 13.81 -2.91
C PRO A 76 -7.43 13.43 -4.39
N HIS A 77 -6.53 13.78 -5.32
CA HIS A 77 -6.76 13.64 -6.76
C HIS A 77 -6.49 12.21 -7.28
N LEU A 78 -5.31 11.66 -6.97
CA LEU A 78 -4.92 10.32 -7.40
C LEU A 78 -5.42 9.28 -6.41
N TYR A 79 -5.12 9.49 -5.12
CA TYR A 79 -5.56 8.64 -4.03
C TYR A 79 -6.45 9.38 -3.04
N THR A 80 -7.39 8.66 -2.44
CA THR A 80 -8.20 9.08 -1.29
C THR A 80 -7.90 8.20 -0.07
N LYS A 81 -8.23 8.71 1.13
CA LYS A 81 -8.03 7.98 2.38
C LYS A 81 -9.17 6.99 2.60
N HIS A 82 -8.81 5.75 2.88
CA HIS A 82 -9.70 4.71 3.32
C HIS A 82 -9.34 4.32 4.75
N TYR A 83 -10.36 4.04 5.57
CA TYR A 83 -10.19 3.67 6.97
C TYR A 83 -10.80 2.30 7.24
N PHE A 84 -10.10 1.50 8.04
CA PHE A 84 -10.60 0.22 8.51
C PHE A 84 -10.21 0.02 9.98
N TYR A 85 -10.81 -0.98 10.63
CA TYR A 85 -10.46 -1.33 12.00
C TYR A 85 -9.59 -2.58 12.04
N TYR A 86 -8.54 -2.52 12.84
CA TYR A 86 -7.66 -3.65 13.13
C TYR A 86 -7.55 -3.79 14.65
N TYR A 87 -8.14 -4.85 15.20
CA TYR A 87 -8.27 -5.08 16.65
C TYR A 87 -8.80 -3.84 17.40
N GLY A 88 -9.91 -3.28 16.94
CA GLY A 88 -10.56 -2.11 17.56
C GLY A 88 -9.86 -0.78 17.31
N LYS A 89 -8.68 -0.76 16.68
CA LYS A 89 -7.96 0.49 16.35
C LYS A 89 -8.23 0.90 14.91
N LYS A 90 -8.55 2.18 14.69
CA LYS A 90 -8.73 2.77 13.35
C LYS A 90 -7.37 2.89 12.64
N VAL A 91 -7.30 2.36 11.42
CA VAL A 91 -6.10 2.36 10.57
C VAL A 91 -6.43 3.05 9.25
N MET A 92 -5.54 3.95 8.83
CA MET A 92 -5.64 4.67 7.55
C MET A 92 -4.84 3.95 6.47
N THR A 93 -5.34 3.96 5.24
CA THR A 93 -4.62 3.56 4.03
C THR A 93 -5.05 4.44 2.87
N TYR A 94 -4.31 4.45 1.78
CA TYR A 94 -4.68 5.17 0.55
C TYR A 94 -5.29 4.21 -0.47
N THR A 95 -6.29 4.64 -1.22
CA THR A 95 -6.82 3.90 -2.38
C THR A 95 -7.06 4.86 -3.53
N MET A 96 -6.86 4.45 -4.78
CA MET A 96 -7.03 5.36 -5.92
C MET A 96 -8.49 5.79 -6.07
N VAL A 97 -8.70 7.06 -6.44
CA VAL A 97 -10.05 7.61 -6.71
C VAL A 97 -10.65 6.95 -7.94
N ASN A 98 -9.91 6.93 -9.05
CA ASN A 98 -10.36 6.35 -10.32
C ASN A 98 -9.86 4.92 -10.48
N LYS A 99 -10.77 3.96 -10.43
CA LYS A 99 -10.50 2.51 -10.55
C LYS A 99 -10.30 2.07 -12.01
N THR A 100 -9.31 2.66 -12.68
CA THR A 100 -8.91 2.33 -14.05
C THR A 100 -8.53 0.85 -14.23
N PRO A 101 -8.60 0.30 -15.45
CA PRO A 101 -8.20 -1.08 -15.72
C PRO A 101 -6.76 -1.39 -15.28
N PHE A 102 -6.49 -2.67 -15.08
CA PHE A 102 -5.18 -3.16 -14.70
C PHE A 102 -4.11 -2.72 -15.70
N ARG A 103 -2.94 -2.30 -15.18
CA ARG A 103 -1.75 -2.02 -15.97
C ARG A 103 -0.53 -2.56 -15.24
N TYR A 104 0.29 -3.33 -15.96
CA TYR A 104 1.54 -3.84 -15.42
C TYR A 104 2.45 -2.72 -14.91
N PRO A 105 3.01 -2.81 -13.69
CA PRO A 105 3.95 -1.84 -13.17
C PRO A 105 5.23 -1.81 -14.01
N THR A 106 5.95 -0.69 -13.98
CA THR A 106 7.32 -0.65 -14.52
C THR A 106 8.22 -1.56 -13.69
N GLU A 107 9.26 -2.12 -14.29
CA GLU A 107 10.22 -2.96 -13.59
C GLU A 107 10.85 -2.23 -12.39
N ARG A 108 11.21 -0.95 -12.59
CA ARG A 108 11.74 -0.09 -11.53
C ARG A 108 10.78 -0.01 -10.34
N TYR A 109 9.50 0.26 -10.57
CA TYR A 109 8.51 0.34 -9.49
C TYR A 109 8.29 -1.02 -8.83
N LEU A 110 8.17 -2.07 -9.64
CA LEU A 110 7.98 -3.42 -9.12
C LEU A 110 9.15 -3.87 -8.23
N ASN A 111 10.39 -3.52 -8.57
CA ASN A 111 11.56 -3.83 -7.76
C ASN A 111 11.54 -3.10 -6.41
N VAL A 112 11.02 -1.87 -6.35
CA VAL A 112 10.77 -1.17 -5.07
C VAL A 112 9.76 -1.92 -4.21
N VAL A 113 8.63 -2.35 -4.80
CA VAL A 113 7.62 -3.13 -4.06
C VAL A 113 8.17 -4.48 -3.61
N LYS A 114 8.90 -5.20 -4.46
CA LYS A 114 9.58 -6.46 -4.11
C LYS A 114 10.55 -6.27 -2.94
N ARG A 115 11.33 -5.17 -2.94
CA ARG A 115 12.21 -4.84 -1.82
C ARG A 115 11.43 -4.58 -0.54
N GLY A 116 10.31 -3.86 -0.63
CA GLY A 116 9.42 -3.65 0.51
C GLY A 116 8.81 -4.94 1.07
N TYR A 117 8.41 -5.88 0.20
CA TYR A 117 7.97 -7.21 0.64
C TYR A 117 9.07 -7.93 1.43
N LYS A 118 10.32 -7.87 0.98
CA LYS A 118 11.48 -8.42 1.71
C LYS A 118 11.69 -7.70 3.05
N ASP A 119 11.73 -6.37 3.04
CA ASP A 119 11.98 -5.55 4.24
C ASP A 119 10.94 -5.81 5.34
N CYS A 120 9.66 -5.99 4.97
CA CYS A 120 8.57 -6.24 5.91
C CYS A 120 8.28 -7.73 6.16
N GLY A 121 9.06 -8.65 5.59
CA GLY A 121 8.87 -10.11 5.73
C GLY A 121 7.50 -10.59 5.22
N LEU A 122 7.01 -10.01 4.12
CA LEU A 122 5.76 -10.37 3.46
C LEU A 122 5.98 -11.50 2.45
N ASP A 123 4.98 -12.37 2.31
CA ASP A 123 5.03 -13.46 1.34
C ASP A 123 4.84 -12.94 -0.09
N ILE A 124 5.86 -13.13 -0.93
CA ILE A 124 5.90 -12.63 -2.31
C ILE A 124 4.81 -13.24 -3.20
N LYS A 125 4.20 -14.38 -2.80
CA LYS A 125 3.13 -15.01 -3.59
C LYS A 125 1.94 -14.08 -3.80
N TYR A 126 1.64 -13.19 -2.85
CA TYR A 126 0.55 -12.23 -2.97
C TYR A 126 0.84 -11.19 -4.06
N LEU A 127 2.08 -10.71 -4.14
CA LEU A 127 2.52 -9.83 -5.21
C LEU A 127 2.47 -10.52 -6.57
N LYS A 128 2.96 -11.78 -6.66
CA LYS A 128 2.88 -12.58 -7.90
C LYS A 128 1.43 -12.79 -8.34
N ARG A 129 0.53 -13.12 -7.42
CA ARG A 129 -0.91 -13.28 -7.71
C ARG A 129 -1.56 -12.00 -8.22
N ALA A 130 -1.12 -10.83 -7.73
CA ALA A 130 -1.62 -9.54 -8.22
C ALA A 130 -1.14 -9.19 -9.65
N LEU A 131 -0.08 -9.82 -10.13
CA LEU A 131 0.45 -9.65 -11.49
C LEU A 131 -0.12 -10.66 -12.48
N ILE A 132 -0.58 -11.82 -12.01
CA ILE A 132 -1.25 -12.81 -12.86
C ILE A 132 -2.68 -12.35 -13.05
N THR A 133 -2.97 -11.75 -14.20
CA THR A 133 -4.35 -11.46 -14.60
C THR A 133 -5.12 -12.78 -14.64
N ILE A 134 -6.22 -12.90 -13.90
CA ILE A 134 -7.20 -13.95 -14.15
C ILE A 134 -7.74 -13.62 -15.55
N LYS A 135 -7.36 -14.44 -16.54
CA LYS A 135 -8.02 -14.46 -17.85
C LYS A 135 -9.50 -14.73 -17.67
#